data_AF-A0A1Q7NJ71-F1
#
_entry.id   AF-A0A1Q7NJ71-F1
#
_cell.length_a   1.000
_cell.length_b   1.000
_cell.length_c   1.000
_cell.angle_alpha   90.00
_cell.angle_beta   90.00
_cell.angle_gamma   90.00
#
_symmetry.space_group_name_H-M   'P 1'
#
loop_
_entity.id
_entity.type
_entity.pdbx_description
1 polymer ?
#
loop_
_entity_poly.entity_id
_entity_poly.type
_entity_poly.pdbx_seq_one_letter_code
_entity_poly.pdbx_strand_id
1 'polypeptide(L)'
;MELIHSSLAGGRWFTMSIAEQMANVGSEYERALRWKERGNTGYFEHALDRMLELFDLTIEDPRWRNQRLRELCRVREIVRDQLCSENPEPWSRADFKDYFLAFGILARNERDRALEASALKAKQ
;
A
#
# COMPACT_ATOMS: atom_id res chain seq x y z
N MET A 1 19.43 -0.95 4.68
CA MET A 1 18.15 -0.66 5.36
C MET A 1 17.66 -1.99 5.90
N GLU A 2 17.42 -2.12 7.22
CA GLU A 2 16.81 -3.34 7.75
C GLU A 2 15.34 -3.38 7.34
N LEU A 3 14.87 -4.52 6.85
CA LEU A 3 13.49 -4.72 6.45
C LEU A 3 12.63 -4.93 7.70
N ILE A 4 11.68 -4.04 7.94
CA ILE A 4 10.69 -4.14 9.01
C ILE A 4 9.82 -5.38 8.79
N HIS A 5 9.43 -5.65 7.54
CA HIS A 5 8.68 -6.86 7.18
C HIS A 5 9.55 -7.89 6.45
N SER A 6 10.55 -8.42 7.15
CA SER A 6 11.45 -9.47 6.64
C SER A 6 10.71 -10.69 6.05
N SER A 7 9.57 -11.10 6.61
CA SER A 7 8.77 -12.22 6.10
C SER A 7 7.99 -11.90 4.81
N LEU A 8 7.58 -10.65 4.61
CA LEU A 8 6.94 -10.20 3.36
C LEU A 8 7.97 -10.07 2.25
N ALA A 9 9.12 -9.48 2.57
CA ALA A 9 10.28 -9.38 1.68
C ALA A 9 10.84 -10.76 1.29
N GLY A 10 10.62 -11.80 2.12
CA GLY A 10 10.95 -13.20 1.83
C GLY A 10 10.14 -13.86 0.70
N GLY A 11 9.35 -13.10 -0.07
CA GLY A 11 8.71 -13.53 -1.31
C GLY A 11 7.18 -13.55 -1.27
N ARG A 12 6.56 -13.59 -0.07
CA ARG A 12 5.09 -13.57 0.06
C ARG A 12 4.48 -12.28 -0.50
N TRP A 13 5.18 -11.14 -0.38
CA TRP A 13 4.67 -9.88 -0.94
C TRP A 13 4.45 -9.98 -2.46
N PHE A 14 5.35 -10.64 -3.17
CA PHE A 14 5.29 -10.80 -4.62
C PHE A 14 4.27 -11.86 -5.08
N THR A 15 3.62 -12.58 -4.16
CA THR A 15 2.48 -13.46 -4.52
C THR A 15 1.14 -12.74 -4.48
N MET A 16 1.06 -11.60 -3.77
CA MET A 16 -0.17 -10.80 -3.67
C MET A 16 -0.52 -10.14 -5.00
N SER A 17 -1.81 -9.85 -5.23
CA SER A 17 -2.23 -8.99 -6.34
C SER A 17 -1.80 -7.54 -6.10
N ILE A 18 -1.79 -6.71 -7.14
CA ILE A 18 -1.53 -5.26 -6.95
C ILE A 18 -2.56 -4.62 -6.03
N ALA A 19 -3.81 -5.10 -6.05
CA ALA A 19 -4.87 -4.60 -5.18
C ALA A 19 -4.58 -4.94 -3.72
N GLU A 20 -4.14 -6.16 -3.43
CA GLU A 20 -3.74 -6.56 -2.08
C GLU A 20 -2.51 -5.77 -1.59
N GLN A 21 -1.49 -5.60 -2.43
CA GLN A 21 -0.30 -4.81 -2.09
C GLN A 21 -0.69 -3.36 -1.76
N MET A 22 -1.46 -2.70 -2.62
CA MET A 22 -1.88 -1.32 -2.42
C MET A 22 -2.88 -1.14 -1.26
N ALA A 23 -3.73 -2.13 -0.98
CA ALA A 23 -4.61 -2.11 0.19
C ALA A 23 -3.82 -2.19 1.52
N ASN A 24 -2.76 -3.00 1.55
CA ASN A 24 -1.87 -3.10 2.70
C ASN A 24 -1.06 -1.80 2.90
N VAL A 25 -0.54 -1.20 1.82
CA VAL A 25 0.07 0.14 1.84
C VAL A 25 -0.91 1.17 2.40
N GLY A 26 -2.15 1.16 1.92
CA GLY A 26 -3.22 2.04 2.38
C GLY A 26 -3.54 1.92 3.86
N SER A 27 -3.49 0.71 4.40
CA SER A 27 -3.67 0.47 5.83
C SER A 27 -2.59 1.13 6.69
N GLU A 28 -1.36 1.23 6.19
CA GLU A 28 -0.27 1.95 6.86
C GLU A 28 -0.34 3.46 6.65
N TYR A 29 -0.78 3.91 5.48
CA TYR A 29 -1.11 5.33 5.23
C TYR A 29 -2.15 5.83 6.23
N GLU A 30 -3.26 5.12 6.41
CA GLU A 30 -4.30 5.51 7.37
C GLU A 30 -3.79 5.54 8.80
N ARG A 31 -2.95 4.57 9.20
CA ARG A 31 -2.33 4.56 10.53
C ARG A 31 -1.40 5.74 10.73
N ALA A 32 -0.55 6.05 9.75
CA ALA A 32 0.36 7.18 9.81
C ALA A 32 -0.43 8.49 9.94
N LEU A 33 -1.41 8.72 9.08
CA LEU A 33 -2.25 9.91 9.12
C LEU A 33 -2.95 10.06 10.48
N ARG A 34 -3.53 8.98 11.01
CA ARG A 34 -4.26 9.01 12.29
C ARG A 34 -3.35 9.30 13.48
N TRP A 35 -2.11 8.83 13.48
CA TRP A 35 -1.13 9.15 14.54
C TRP A 35 -0.56 10.55 14.40
N LYS A 36 -0.36 11.03 13.16
CA LYS A 36 0.02 12.41 12.88
C LYS A 36 -1.03 13.40 13.40
N GLU A 37 -2.30 13.16 13.11
CA GLU A 37 -3.44 13.97 13.61
C GLU A 37 -3.51 14.01 15.15
N ARG A 38 -3.03 12.95 15.81
CA ARG A 38 -2.98 12.85 17.28
C ARG A 38 -1.70 13.44 17.90
N GLY A 39 -0.78 13.97 17.08
CA GLY A 39 0.50 14.50 17.54
C GLY A 39 1.43 13.44 18.14
N ASN A 40 1.23 12.15 17.82
CA ASN A 40 2.07 11.07 18.33
C ASN A 40 3.16 10.72 17.30
N THR A 41 4.29 11.41 17.41
CA THR A 41 5.40 11.32 16.46
C THR A 41 5.97 9.90 16.33
N GLY A 42 6.20 9.19 17.45
CA GLY A 42 6.79 7.85 17.39
C GLY A 42 5.92 6.83 16.66
N TYR A 43 4.62 6.79 16.95
CA TYR A 43 3.71 5.90 16.21
C TYR A 43 3.49 6.33 14.76
N PHE A 44 3.55 7.63 14.49
CA PHE A 44 3.52 8.15 13.12
C PHE A 44 4.73 7.67 12.32
N GLU A 45 5.95 7.87 12.83
CA GLU A 45 7.20 7.44 12.18
C GLU A 45 7.20 5.94 11.91
N HIS A 46 6.81 5.11 12.89
CA HIS A 46 6.72 3.66 12.70
C HIS A 46 5.68 3.23 11.65
N ALA A 47 4.59 3.96 11.47
CA ALA A 47 3.61 3.67 10.42
C ALA A 47 4.09 4.19 9.06
N LEU A 48 4.74 5.36 9.02
CA LEU A 48 5.34 5.95 7.84
C LEU A 48 6.43 5.03 7.26
N ASP A 49 7.36 4.55 8.09
CA ASP A 49 8.45 3.68 7.65
C ASP A 49 7.91 2.37 7.06
N ARG A 50 6.90 1.77 7.71
CA ARG A 50 6.21 0.58 7.20
C ARG A 50 5.51 0.87 5.88
N MET A 51 4.79 1.98 5.75
CA MET A 51 4.14 2.38 4.50
C MET A 51 5.16 2.53 3.36
N LEU A 52 6.28 3.22 3.61
CA LEU A 52 7.34 3.43 2.61
C LEU A 52 8.01 2.12 2.21
N GLU A 53 8.29 1.23 3.16
CA GLU A 53 8.81 -0.11 2.87
C GLU A 53 7.84 -0.91 1.97
N LEU A 54 6.54 -0.92 2.28
CA LEU A 54 5.56 -1.63 1.46
C LEU A 54 5.44 -1.04 0.04
N PHE A 55 5.57 0.28 -0.10
CA PHE A 55 5.70 0.91 -1.42
C PHE A 55 6.95 0.44 -2.15
N ASP A 56 8.10 0.41 -1.48
CA ASP A 56 9.37 0.01 -2.08
C ASP A 56 9.31 -1.46 -2.53
N LEU A 57 8.78 -2.35 -1.71
CA LEU A 57 8.52 -3.74 -2.10
C LEU A 57 7.56 -3.84 -3.29
N THR A 58 6.53 -3.00 -3.36
CA THR A 58 5.59 -2.97 -4.50
C THR A 58 6.26 -2.46 -5.77
N ILE A 59 7.13 -1.45 -5.67
CA ILE A 59 7.90 -0.88 -6.79
C ILE A 59 8.93 -1.88 -7.32
N GLU A 60 9.56 -2.65 -6.43
CA GLU A 60 10.55 -3.65 -6.79
C GLU A 60 9.97 -4.85 -7.56
N ASP A 61 8.67 -5.11 -7.40
CA ASP A 61 7.95 -6.21 -8.03
C ASP A 61 8.08 -6.16 -9.57
N PRO A 62 8.77 -7.15 -10.18
CA PRO A 62 8.98 -7.17 -11.63
C PRO A 62 7.68 -7.18 -12.45
N ARG A 63 6.57 -7.66 -11.89
CA ARG A 63 5.25 -7.70 -12.56
C ARG A 63 4.75 -6.29 -12.89
N TRP A 64 5.18 -5.28 -12.13
CA TRP A 64 4.73 -3.89 -12.28
C TRP A 64 5.73 -2.98 -13.02
N ARG A 65 6.82 -3.53 -13.57
CA ARG A 65 7.81 -2.81 -14.41
C ARG A 65 7.28 -2.48 -15.82
N ASN A 66 6.10 -1.88 -15.86
CA ASN A 66 5.43 -1.37 -17.04
C ASN A 66 4.92 0.05 -16.74
N GLN A 67 3.85 0.49 -17.39
CA GLN A 67 3.27 1.83 -17.18
C GLN A 67 2.90 2.09 -15.71
N ARG A 68 2.61 1.05 -14.92
CA ARG A 68 2.27 1.16 -13.50
C ARG A 68 3.44 1.62 -12.62
N LEU A 69 4.69 1.34 -13.00
CA LEU A 69 5.87 1.69 -12.20
C LEU A 69 5.93 3.20 -11.93
N ARG A 70 5.64 4.00 -12.96
CA ARG A 70 5.64 5.47 -12.85
C ARG A 70 4.56 5.94 -11.89
N GLU A 71 3.37 5.37 -11.98
CA GLU A 71 2.25 5.69 -11.09
C GLU A 71 2.56 5.30 -9.63
N LEU A 72 3.14 4.12 -9.41
CA LEU A 72 3.53 3.66 -8.07
C LEU A 72 4.57 4.60 -7.43
N CYS A 73 5.60 4.98 -8.19
CA CYS A 73 6.61 5.94 -7.72
C CYS A 73 5.97 7.30 -7.41
N ARG A 74 5.07 7.78 -8.28
CA ARG A 74 4.39 9.06 -8.11
C ARG A 74 3.51 9.07 -6.86
N VAL A 75 2.72 8.03 -6.63
CA VAL A 75 1.86 7.95 -5.44
C VAL A 75 2.73 7.91 -4.18
N ARG A 76 3.82 7.14 -4.18
CA ARG A 76 4.78 7.10 -3.06
C ARG A 76 5.34 8.49 -2.74
N GLU A 77 5.76 9.25 -3.75
CA GLU A 77 6.24 10.63 -3.60
C GLU A 77 5.16 11.55 -3.02
N ILE A 78 3.95 11.47 -3.56
CA ILE A 78 2.82 12.30 -3.14
C ILE A 78 2.45 12.07 -1.67
N VAL A 79 2.27 10.81 -1.26
CA VAL A 79 1.88 10.51 0.13
C VAL A 79 2.99 10.85 1.11
N ARG A 80 4.27 10.73 0.71
CA ARG A 80 5.39 11.15 1.54
C ARG A 80 5.39 12.66 1.74
N ASP A 81 5.22 13.42 0.66
CA ASP A 81 5.13 14.88 0.72
C ASP A 81 3.94 15.33 1.59
N GLN A 82 2.77 14.74 1.39
CA GLN A 82 1.59 14.98 2.21
C GLN A 82 1.83 14.78 3.71
N LEU A 83 2.48 13.68 4.07
CA LEU A 83 2.65 13.28 5.46
C LEU A 83 3.85 13.95 6.12
N CYS A 84 4.87 14.38 5.39
CA CYS A 84 6.13 14.84 5.99
C CYS A 84 6.42 16.33 5.78
N SER A 85 5.87 16.96 4.74
CA SER A 85 6.18 18.36 4.43
C SER A 85 5.38 19.33 5.31
N GLU A 86 6.02 20.40 5.76
CA GLU A 86 5.34 21.53 6.42
C GLU A 86 4.39 22.24 5.45
N ASN A 87 4.81 22.35 4.18
CA ASN A 87 4.03 22.95 3.09
C ASN A 87 3.96 21.97 1.91
N PRO A 88 3.07 20.97 1.94
CA PRO A 88 2.91 20.04 0.83
C PRO A 88 2.48 20.75 -0.45
N GLU A 89 2.96 20.23 -1.58
CA GLU A 89 2.58 20.70 -2.90
C GLU A 89 1.06 20.59 -3.10
N PRO A 90 0.42 21.43 -3.95
CA PRO A 90 -1.03 21.43 -4.10
C PRO A 90 -1.63 20.06 -4.43
N TRP A 91 -0.95 19.25 -5.25
CA TRP A 91 -1.37 17.91 -5.61
C TRP A 91 -1.20 16.87 -4.49
N SER A 92 -0.39 17.17 -3.46
CA SER A 92 -0.18 16.31 -2.30
C SER A 92 -1.12 16.62 -1.14
N ARG A 93 -1.99 17.62 -1.25
CA ARG A 93 -2.94 17.98 -0.19
C ARG A 93 -4.17 17.09 -0.15
N ALA A 94 -4.46 16.37 -1.23
CA ALA A 94 -5.62 15.50 -1.32
C ALA A 94 -5.50 14.31 -0.37
N ASP A 95 -6.58 13.94 0.34
CA ASP A 95 -6.60 12.73 1.15
C ASP A 95 -6.67 11.48 0.25
N PHE A 96 -5.75 10.54 0.45
CA PHE A 96 -5.68 9.28 -0.30
C PHE A 96 -6.47 8.12 0.34
N LYS A 97 -7.24 8.35 1.42
CA LYS A 97 -8.11 7.31 2.02
C LYS A 97 -8.98 6.60 0.99
N ASP A 98 -9.75 7.35 0.20
CA ASP A 98 -10.66 6.76 -0.79
C ASP A 98 -9.90 6.07 -1.93
N TYR A 99 -8.74 6.61 -2.31
CA TYR A 99 -7.85 5.98 -3.29
C TYR A 99 -7.41 4.59 -2.83
N PHE A 100 -6.94 4.46 -1.59
CA PHE A 100 -6.52 3.17 -1.04
C PHE A 100 -7.70 2.25 -0.70
N LEU A 101 -8.83 2.80 -0.24
CA LEU A 101 -10.04 2.04 0.04
C LEU A 101 -10.54 1.32 -1.23
N ALA A 102 -10.45 1.97 -2.39
CA ALA A 102 -10.80 1.34 -3.67
C ALA A 102 -9.98 0.06 -3.93
N PHE A 103 -8.68 0.05 -3.59
CA PHE A 103 -7.86 -1.16 -3.69
C PHE A 103 -8.27 -2.22 -2.66
N GLY A 104 -8.64 -1.82 -1.45
CA GLY A 104 -9.19 -2.74 -0.44
C GLY A 104 -10.46 -3.45 -0.90
N ILE A 105 -11.39 -2.70 -1.51
CA ILE A 105 -12.61 -3.25 -2.11
C ILE A 105 -12.27 -4.20 -3.26
N LEU A 106 -11.34 -3.80 -4.14
CA LEU A 106 -10.92 -4.64 -5.27
C LEU A 106 -10.26 -5.94 -4.80
N ALA A 107 -9.34 -5.87 -3.84
CA ALA A 107 -8.68 -7.04 -3.27
C ALA A 107 -9.69 -8.02 -2.67
N ARG A 108 -10.72 -7.50 -1.99
CA ARG A 108 -11.79 -8.33 -1.46
C ARG A 108 -12.57 -9.05 -2.56
N ASN A 109 -12.95 -8.32 -3.62
CA ASN A 109 -13.67 -8.88 -4.74
C ASN A 109 -12.85 -9.94 -5.51
N GLU A 110 -11.55 -9.71 -5.70
CA GLU A 110 -10.63 -10.68 -6.33
C GLU A 110 -10.56 -11.97 -5.53
N ARG A 111 -10.46 -11.86 -4.20
CA ARG A 111 -10.45 -13.02 -3.30
C ARG A 111 -11.75 -13.81 -3.34
N ASP A 112 -12.89 -13.11 -3.30
CA ASP A 112 -14.19 -13.78 -3.30
C ASP A 112 -14.42 -14.55 -4.63
N ARG A 113 -14.01 -13.97 -5.77
CA ARG A 113 -14.00 -14.68 -7.08
C ARG A 113 -13.07 -15.89 -7.11
N ALA A 114 -11.89 -15.79 -6.49
CA ALA A 114 -10.95 -16.91 -6.43
C ALA A 114 -11.50 -18.09 -5.59
N LEU A 115 -12.20 -17.77 -4.49
CA LEU A 115 -12.87 -18.77 -3.66
C LEU A 115 -14.02 -19.46 -4.41
N GLU A 116 -14.86 -18.70 -5.11
CA GLU A 116 -15.93 -19.24 -5.96
C GLU A 116 -15.39 -20.19 -7.04
N ALA A 117 -14.34 -19.77 -7.75
CA ALA A 117 -13.70 -20.59 -8.78
C ALA A 117 -13.10 -21.89 -8.20
N SER A 118 -12.51 -21.82 -7.01
CA SER A 118 -11.95 -22.99 -6.32
C SER A 118 -13.05 -23.95 -5.86
N ALA A 119 -14.16 -23.43 -5.35
CA ALA A 119 -15.32 -24.22 -4.95
C ALA A 119 -15.99 -24.91 -6.15
N LEU A 120 -16.01 -24.28 -7.33
CA LEU A 120 -16.53 -24.90 -8.55
C LEU A 120 -15.64 -26.05 -9.04
N LYS A 121 -14.31 -25.87 -9.01
CA LYS A 121 -13.35 -26.93 -9.36
C LYS A 121 -13.42 -28.13 -8.44
N ALA A 122 -13.65 -27.93 -7.14
CA ALA A 122 -13.76 -29.02 -6.16
C ALA A 122 -15.04 -29.87 -6.30
N LYS A 123 -16.04 -29.38 -7.06
CA LYS A 123 -17.31 -30.07 -7.33
C LYS A 123 -17.32 -30.87 -8.64
N GLN A 124 -16.30 -30.71 -9.48
CA GLN A 124 -16.11 -31.45 -10.73
C GLN A 124 -15.21 -32.66 -10.48
#